data_AF-A0A2K8NW54-F1
#
_entry.id   AF-A0A2K8NW54-F1
#
_cell.length_a   1.000
_cell.length_b   1.000
_cell.length_c   1.000
_cell.angle_alpha   90.00
_cell.angle_beta   90.00
_cell.angle_gamma   90.00
#
_symmetry.space_group_name_H-M   'P 1'
#
loop_
_entity.id
_entity.type
_entity.pdbx_description
1 polymer ?
#
loop_
_entity_poly.entity_id
_entity_poly.type
_entity_poly.pdbx_seq_one_letter_code
_entity_poly.pdbx_strand_id
1 'polypeptide(L)'
;MLKEINFALKIENNLSIGFLEQTMDTKTLEFRVEEFIDYLMYEKRSEIKKYLSQFSYSDKIFHKKVKELSEGQKMQLKISLLLCKEIKVLLLDEPTNFLDLQTVSKLLNALEEY
;
A
#
# COMPACT_ATOMS: atom_id res chain seq x y z
N MET A 1 -14.75 14.83 -13.06
CA MET A 1 -15.05 13.54 -12.43
C MET A 1 -13.71 12.95 -12.00
N LEU A 2 -13.30 13.20 -10.76
CA LEU A 2 -11.98 12.78 -10.25
C LEU A 2 -11.99 11.24 -10.13
N LYS A 3 -11.04 10.59 -10.79
CA LYS A 3 -10.83 9.14 -10.72
C LYS A 3 -10.05 8.86 -9.44
N GLU A 4 -10.77 8.78 -8.34
CA GLU A 4 -10.26 8.38 -7.04
C GLU A 4 -9.94 6.87 -7.05
N ILE A 5 -8.68 6.55 -6.86
CA ILE A 5 -8.30 5.30 -6.21
C ILE A 5 -7.82 5.74 -4.83
N ASN A 6 -8.74 5.65 -3.88
CA ASN A 6 -8.70 6.26 -2.56
C ASN A 6 -7.56 5.73 -1.70
N PHE A 7 -6.41 6.40 -1.76
CA PHE A 7 -5.36 6.26 -0.75
C PHE A 7 -4.83 7.61 -0.27
N ALA A 8 -5.23 8.72 -0.88
CA ALA A 8 -4.87 10.04 -0.41
C ALA A 8 -5.86 11.11 -0.87
N LEU A 9 -6.26 12.00 0.04
CA LEU A 9 -7.00 13.24 -0.22
C LEU A 9 -6.00 14.40 -0.29
N LYS A 10 -6.07 15.21 -1.35
CA LYS A 10 -5.28 16.44 -1.46
C LYS A 10 -6.13 17.62 -1.02
N ILE A 11 -5.71 18.30 0.05
CA ILE A 11 -6.35 19.53 0.52
C ILE A 11 -5.50 20.72 0.01
N GLU A 12 -6.16 21.84 -0.31
CA GLU A 12 -5.49 23.07 -0.77
C GLU A 12 -4.34 23.48 0.19
N ASN A 13 -3.27 24.06 -0.37
CA ASN A 13 -1.95 24.37 0.24
C ASN A 13 -0.86 23.27 0.24
N ASN A 14 -0.81 22.42 -0.80
CA ASN A 14 0.19 21.34 -0.93
C ASN A 14 0.17 20.33 0.23
N LEU A 15 -0.98 20.13 0.87
CA LEU A 15 -1.18 19.12 1.89
C LEU A 15 -1.81 17.87 1.26
N SER A 16 -1.07 16.77 1.25
CA SER A 16 -1.53 15.43 0.87
C SER A 16 -1.80 14.65 2.16
N ILE A 17 -3.03 14.17 2.35
CA ILE A 17 -3.43 13.31 3.45
C ILE A 17 -3.60 11.90 2.90
N GLY A 18 -2.85 10.93 3.41
CA GLY A 18 -3.00 9.52 3.09
C GLY A 18 -4.06 8.86 3.95
N PHE A 19 -4.89 8.01 3.36
CA PHE A 19 -5.84 7.17 4.09
C PHE A 19 -5.64 5.71 3.73
N LEU A 20 -5.61 4.86 4.76
CA LEU A 20 -5.52 3.41 4.60
C LEU A 20 -6.91 2.81 4.79
N GLU A 21 -7.66 2.61 3.70
CA GLU A 21 -8.95 1.91 3.78
C GLU A 21 -8.73 0.46 4.21
N GLN A 22 -9.63 -0.11 5.01
CA GLN A 22 -9.56 -1.53 5.39
C GLN A 22 -10.00 -2.46 4.25
N THR A 23 -10.99 -2.05 3.46
CA THR A 23 -11.52 -2.83 2.33
C THR A 23 -10.78 -2.52 1.03
N MET A 24 -10.92 -3.40 0.04
CA MET A 24 -10.52 -3.13 -1.35
C MET A 24 -11.75 -3.39 -2.22
N ASP A 25 -11.96 -2.58 -3.26
CA ASP A 25 -13.07 -2.78 -4.17
C ASP A 25 -12.93 -4.10 -4.96
N THR A 26 -14.06 -4.64 -5.41
CA THR A 26 -14.12 -5.95 -6.09
C THR A 26 -13.32 -5.98 -7.40
N LYS A 27 -13.12 -4.83 -8.05
CA LYS A 27 -12.33 -4.76 -9.27
C LYS A 27 -10.82 -4.84 -8.96
N THR A 28 -10.37 -4.17 -7.90
CA THR A 28 -9.00 -4.28 -7.37
C THR A 28 -8.62 -5.72 -7.05
N LEU A 29 -9.56 -6.48 -6.48
CA LEU A 29 -9.35 -7.88 -6.09
C LEU A 29 -9.00 -8.83 -7.26
N GLU A 30 -9.35 -8.48 -8.50
CA GLU A 30 -9.12 -9.34 -9.67
C GLU A 30 -7.77 -9.11 -10.35
N PHE A 31 -7.10 -7.99 -10.10
CA PHE A 31 -5.76 -7.72 -10.64
C PHE A 31 -4.72 -8.64 -10.04
N ARG A 32 -3.69 -8.98 -10.81
CA ARG A 32 -2.43 -9.42 -10.21
C ARG A 32 -1.78 -8.27 -9.46
N VAL A 33 -1.02 -8.56 -8.42
CA VAL A 33 -0.35 -7.52 -7.62
C VAL A 33 0.50 -6.60 -8.49
N GLU A 34 1.25 -7.14 -9.45
CA GLU A 34 2.04 -6.31 -10.38
C GLU A 34 1.19 -5.45 -11.31
N GLU A 35 0.06 -5.97 -11.80
CA GLU A 35 -0.85 -5.23 -12.67
C GLU A 35 -1.52 -4.09 -11.89
N PHE A 36 -1.84 -4.34 -10.61
CA PHE A 36 -2.40 -3.34 -9.73
C PHE A 36 -1.40 -2.20 -9.43
N ILE A 37 -0.14 -2.55 -9.17
CA ILE A 37 0.95 -1.58 -8.98
C ILE A 37 1.13 -0.74 -10.24
N ASP A 38 1.21 -1.39 -11.41
CA ASP A 38 1.40 -0.72 -12.70
C ASP A 38 0.20 0.18 -13.05
N TYR A 39 -1.02 -0.24 -12.70
CA TYR A 39 -2.23 0.56 -12.87
C TYR A 39 -2.25 1.82 -11.99
N LEU A 40 -1.68 1.73 -10.78
CA LEU A 40 -1.70 2.82 -9.80
C LEU A 40 -0.57 3.82 -9.97
N MET A 41 0.68 3.33 -10.04
CA MET A 41 1.90 4.12 -9.90
C MET A 41 3.06 3.44 -10.63
N TYR A 42 2.94 3.28 -11.95
CA TYR A 42 3.94 2.62 -12.78
C TYR A 42 5.35 3.19 -12.59
N GLU A 43 5.47 4.51 -12.46
CA GLU A 43 6.72 5.22 -12.25
C GLU A 43 7.40 4.89 -10.90
N LYS A 44 6.62 4.46 -9.91
CA LYS A 44 7.11 4.03 -8.58
C LYS A 44 7.21 2.51 -8.43
N ARG A 45 6.98 1.73 -9.49
CA ARG A 45 6.95 0.25 -9.43
C ARG A 45 8.15 -0.34 -8.71
N SER A 46 9.36 0.08 -9.03
CA SER A 46 10.60 -0.46 -8.44
C SER A 46 10.68 -0.18 -6.93
N GLU A 47 10.23 1.00 -6.50
CA GLU A 47 10.20 1.42 -5.10
C GLU A 47 9.15 0.63 -4.32
N ILE A 48 7.94 0.49 -4.87
CA ILE A 48 6.86 -0.33 -4.29
C ILE A 48 7.30 -1.80 -4.16
N LYS A 49 7.95 -2.35 -5.19
CA LYS A 49 8.51 -3.71 -5.15
C LYS A 49 9.60 -3.86 -4.09
N LYS A 50 10.45 -2.84 -3.89
CA LYS A 50 11.46 -2.81 -2.84
C LYS A 50 10.83 -2.80 -1.44
N TYR A 51 9.76 -2.05 -1.21
CA TYR A 51 9.05 -2.10 0.07
C TYR A 51 8.37 -3.46 0.29
N LEU A 52 7.72 -4.01 -0.74
CA LEU A 52 7.10 -5.33 -0.66
C LEU A 52 8.13 -6.43 -0.36
N SER A 53 9.29 -6.41 -0.99
CA SER A 53 10.33 -7.42 -0.75
C SER A 53 10.90 -7.36 0.67
N GLN A 54 10.85 -6.20 1.34
CA GLN A 54 11.26 -6.09 2.75
C GLN A 54 10.35 -6.91 3.68
N PHE A 55 9.12 -7.21 3.30
CA PHE A 55 8.21 -8.05 4.08
C PHE A 55 8.37 -9.56 3.84
N SER A 56 9.53 -9.99 3.34
CA SER A 56 9.89 -11.41 3.17
C SER A 56 9.03 -12.18 2.17
N TYR A 57 8.48 -11.49 1.16
CA TYR A 57 7.74 -12.14 0.09
C TYR A 57 8.65 -12.83 -0.92
N SER A 58 8.24 -14.01 -1.36
CA SER A 58 8.75 -14.60 -2.61
C SER A 58 8.24 -13.78 -3.80
N ASP A 59 9.04 -13.70 -4.87
CA ASP A 59 8.65 -13.03 -6.13
C ASP A 59 7.30 -13.51 -6.70
N LYS A 60 6.88 -14.73 -6.33
CA LYS A 60 5.57 -15.29 -6.70
C LYS A 60 4.38 -14.42 -6.28
N ILE A 61 4.52 -13.55 -5.26
CA ILE A 61 3.42 -12.70 -4.80
C ILE A 61 2.99 -11.71 -5.90
N PHE A 62 3.93 -11.23 -6.71
CA PHE A 62 3.65 -10.25 -7.77
C PHE A 62 2.71 -10.81 -8.84
N HIS A 63 2.76 -12.13 -9.05
CA HIS A 63 1.91 -12.84 -9.99
C HIS A 63 0.59 -13.31 -9.38
N LYS A 64 0.39 -13.24 -8.06
CA LYS A 64 -0.90 -13.61 -7.45
C LYS A 64 -1.95 -12.53 -7.69
N LYS A 65 -3.22 -12.93 -7.76
CA LYS A 65 -4.33 -11.98 -7.69
C LYS A 65 -4.42 -11.37 -6.29
N VAL A 66 -4.85 -10.12 -6.20
CA VAL A 66 -5.00 -9.43 -4.90
C VAL A 66 -5.98 -10.17 -3.97
N LYS A 67 -7.01 -10.82 -4.51
CA LYS A 67 -7.92 -11.67 -3.71
C LYS A 67 -7.28 -12.91 -3.09
N GLU A 68 -6.16 -13.37 -3.63
CA GLU A 68 -5.43 -14.56 -3.13
C GLU A 68 -4.47 -14.21 -1.98
N LEU A 69 -4.34 -12.92 -1.67
CA LEU A 69 -3.57 -12.44 -0.54
C LEU A 69 -4.34 -12.63 0.77
N SER A 70 -3.63 -13.02 1.83
CA SER A 70 -4.13 -12.89 3.20
C SER A 70 -4.40 -11.42 3.56
N GLU A 71 -5.21 -11.16 4.58
CA GLU A 71 -5.47 -9.77 5.02
C GLU A 71 -4.21 -9.03 5.44
N GLY A 72 -3.25 -9.70 6.11
CA GLY A 72 -1.94 -9.12 6.41
C GLY A 72 -1.14 -8.78 5.14
N GLN A 73 -1.23 -9.63 4.10
CA GLN A 73 -0.60 -9.34 2.81
C GLN A 73 -1.23 -8.16 2.07
N LYS A 74 -2.56 -8.04 2.12
CA LYS A 74 -3.27 -6.88 1.58
C LYS A 74 -2.87 -5.61 2.34
N MET A 75 -2.77 -5.67 3.66
CA MET A 75 -2.35 -4.54 4.49
C MET A 75 -0.94 -4.07 4.10
N GLN A 76 0.01 -5.00 3.96
CA GLN A 76 1.39 -4.68 3.56
C GLN A 76 1.49 -4.11 2.14
N LEU A 77 0.68 -4.61 1.20
CA LEU A 77 0.55 -4.03 -0.14
C LEU A 77 0.08 -2.57 -0.07
N LYS A 78 -0.97 -2.29 0.72
CA LYS A 78 -1.48 -0.93 0.89
C LYS A 78 -0.46 0.00 1.55
N ILE A 79 0.22 -0.46 2.59
CA ILE A 79 1.31 0.28 3.25
C ILE A 79 2.43 0.61 2.25
N SER A 80 2.85 -0.37 1.44
CA SER A 80 3.91 -0.16 0.44
C SER A 80 3.53 0.89 -0.60
N LEU A 81 2.27 0.91 -1.03
CA LEU A 81 1.74 1.93 -1.94
C LEU A 81 1.67 3.30 -1.27
N LEU A 82 1.29 3.35 0.01
CA LEU A 82 1.17 4.56 0.80
C LEU A 82 2.53 5.24 1.01
N LEU A 83 3.56 4.47 1.40
CA LEU A 83 4.92 4.96 1.62
C LEU A 83 5.57 5.54 0.35
N CYS A 84 5.17 5.05 -0.83
CA CYS A 84 5.66 5.56 -2.11
C CYS A 84 4.97 6.84 -2.57
N LYS A 85 3.84 7.22 -1.94
CA LYS A 85 3.19 8.50 -2.19
C LYS A 85 3.81 9.54 -1.27
N GLU A 86 4.23 10.68 -1.82
CA GLU A 86 4.71 11.85 -1.06
C GLU A 86 3.54 12.53 -0.30
N ILE A 87 2.96 11.82 0.65
CA ILE A 87 1.90 12.22 1.58
C ILE A 87 2.50 13.02 2.74
N LYS A 88 1.93 14.15 3.14
CA LYS A 88 2.47 14.91 4.29
C LYS A 88 1.84 14.53 5.62
N VAL A 89 0.66 13.90 5.60
CA VAL A 89 -0.09 13.51 6.79
C VAL A 89 -0.70 12.14 6.56
N LEU A 90 -0.48 11.19 7.47
CA LEU A 90 -1.00 9.83 7.37
C LEU A 90 -2.10 9.62 8.41
N LEU A 91 -3.30 9.26 7.96
CA LEU A 91 -4.38 8.81 8.82
C LEU A 91 -4.50 7.29 8.71
N LEU A 92 -4.18 6.64 9.82
CA LEU A 92 -4.12 5.19 9.93
C LEU A 92 -5.13 4.73 10.97
N ASP A 93 -6.16 3.98 10.54
CA ASP A 93 -7.12 3.36 11.44
C ASP A 93 -6.75 1.88 11.64
N GLU A 94 -6.39 1.51 12.88
CA GLU A 94 -5.92 0.16 13.25
C GLU A 94 -4.81 -0.41 12.30
N PRO A 95 -3.73 0.34 12.01
CA PRO A 95 -2.75 -0.05 10.99
C PRO A 95 -1.95 -1.30 11.30
N THR A 96 -1.91 -1.70 12.57
CA THR A 96 -1.21 -2.90 13.04
C THR A 96 -2.08 -4.15 12.96
N ASN A 97 -3.36 -4.02 12.62
CA ASN A 97 -4.24 -5.17 12.54
C ASN A 97 -3.77 -6.13 11.42
N PHE A 98 -3.83 -7.42 11.69
CA PHE A 98 -3.33 -8.49 10.82
C PHE A 98 -1.82 -8.44 10.53
N LEU A 99 -1.06 -7.57 11.20
CA LEU A 99 0.41 -7.52 11.08
C LEU A 99 1.06 -8.29 12.22
N ASP A 100 2.11 -9.07 11.89
CA ASP A 100 3.00 -9.63 12.91
C ASP A 100 3.96 -8.55 13.45
N LEU A 101 4.61 -8.84 14.58
CA LEU A 101 5.52 -7.90 15.26
C LEU A 101 6.66 -7.42 14.35
N GLN A 102 7.16 -8.28 13.45
CA GLN A 102 8.22 -7.91 12.52
C GLN A 102 7.74 -6.91 11.48
N THR A 103 6.52 -7.10 10.97
CA THR A 103 5.87 -6.21 10.01
C THR A 103 5.53 -4.87 10.65
N VAL A 104 5.04 -4.87 11.90
CA VAL A 104 4.82 -3.63 12.67
C VAL A 104 6.12 -2.86 12.84
N SER A 105 7.22 -3.52 13.20
CA SER A 105 8.53 -2.86 13.32
C SER A 105 9.00 -2.26 11.98
N LYS A 106 8.81 -2.96 10.86
CA LYS A 106 9.13 -2.42 9.53
C LYS A 106 8.27 -1.22 9.15
N LEU A 107 6.98 -1.26 9.49
CA LEU A 107 6.07 -0.12 9.31
C LEU A 107 6.55 1.07 10.13
N LEU A 108 6.88 0.88 11.41
CA LEU A 108 7.38 1.95 12.28
C LEU A 108 8.68 2.55 11.73
N ASN A 109 9.66 1.72 11.35
CA ASN A 109 10.90 2.21 10.75
C ASN A 109 10.64 3.00 9.46
N ALA A 110 9.74 2.51 8.60
CA ALA A 110 9.39 3.21 7.37
C ALA A 110 8.68 4.54 7.63
N LEU A 111 7.90 4.67 8.71
CA LEU A 111 7.28 5.91 9.15
C LEU A 111 8.27 6.87 9.83
N GLU A 112 9.33 6.37 10.46
CA GLU A 112 10.40 7.20 11.02
C GLU A 112 11.30 7.81 9.95
N GLU A 113 11.51 7.10 8.83
CA GLU A 113 12.29 7.58 7.67
C GLU A 113 11.50 8.54 6.74
N TYR A 114 10.21 8.74 7.03
CA TYR A 114 9.24 9.42 6.18
C TYR A 114 9.04 10.90 6.57
#